data_AF-A0A1C5DWA9-F1
#
_entry.id   AF-A0A1C5DWA9-F1
#
_cell.length_a   1.000
_cell.length_b   1.000
_cell.length_c   1.000
_cell.angle_alpha   90.00
_cell.angle_beta   90.00
_cell.angle_gamma   90.00
#
_symmetry.space_group_name_H-M   'P 1'
#
loop_
_entity.id
_entity.type
_entity.pdbx_description
1 polymer ?
#
loop_
_entity_poly.entity_id
_entity_poly.type
_entity_poly.pdbx_seq_one_letter_code
_entity_poly.pdbx_strand_id
1 'polypeptide(L)'
;MHAPPTVTPGIRSSADAPTASTPAEVPGCPATRIAQQAAREATRAADTAMRAAARSTAANSARLDTIMFEAHQAATDAERYARLAAEEERAGNPATGRNFTALAIARAVDAQRTAGVPCTAEALAALIERQRTEAEIQEEARAERERDAAYEAEQRATTGMDADNRVRLEVAKSTARQEVPSWGWSQGMLRAMEAAQARKLYRRDGYAWQSRDPGQFTGGRRVARERVLMLASAGFLAVGRGADRAITMTPMGETALYLAQLHPDGLHPDDRTAHQARLAAGRRRGRSRDEVKAAARRLRPLDRHFLRSFKRPVTLAEQNARAALEAEQTWESDGGAICEPRRPQPPNRAVSRQLSFSLRHQPSADAPRPETP
;
A
#
# COMPACT_ATOMS: atom_id res chain seq x y z
N MET A 1 81.84 31.02 2.11
CA MET A 1 81.76 30.71 0.67
C MET A 1 80.59 31.47 0.09
N HIS A 2 80.94 32.36 -0.84
CA HIS A 2 80.17 33.08 -1.86
C HIS A 2 78.76 33.65 -1.58
N ALA A 3 78.79 34.98 -1.60
CA ALA A 3 77.80 36.02 -1.87
C ALA A 3 76.65 35.67 -2.86
N PRO A 4 75.54 36.46 -2.79
CA PRO A 4 74.38 36.32 -3.68
C PRO A 4 74.63 36.98 -5.05
N PRO A 5 73.85 36.63 -6.08
CA PRO A 5 73.62 37.53 -7.21
C PRO A 5 72.11 37.85 -7.37
N THR A 6 71.70 39.11 -7.41
CA THR A 6 71.80 40.12 -8.49
C THR A 6 70.74 39.93 -9.58
N VAL A 7 69.90 40.95 -9.69
CA VAL A 7 68.89 41.22 -10.73
C VAL A 7 69.56 41.67 -12.02
N THR A 8 69.14 41.17 -13.19
CA THR A 8 69.04 41.98 -14.43
C THR A 8 67.98 41.40 -15.40
N PRO A 9 67.25 42.23 -16.16
CA PRO A 9 66.06 41.85 -16.90
C PRO A 9 66.35 41.53 -18.37
N GLY A 10 65.61 40.56 -18.93
CA GLY A 10 65.61 40.25 -20.36
C GLY A 10 64.27 40.61 -21.00
N ILE A 11 64.27 41.67 -21.82
CA ILE A 11 63.17 42.05 -22.73
C ILE A 11 63.44 41.41 -24.11
N ARG A 12 62.44 40.71 -24.67
CA ARG A 12 61.97 40.68 -26.09
C ARG A 12 61.25 39.33 -26.34
N SER A 13 59.93 39.32 -26.47
CA SER A 13 59.13 39.63 -27.67
C SER A 13 59.02 38.43 -28.63
N SER A 14 57.86 37.76 -28.67
CA SER A 14 57.03 37.56 -29.87
C SER A 14 55.86 36.59 -29.63
N ALA A 15 54.68 37.04 -30.04
CA ALA A 15 53.56 36.29 -30.63
C ALA A 15 53.06 35.00 -29.95
N ASP A 16 51.91 35.08 -29.27
CA ASP A 16 50.63 34.64 -29.86
C ASP A 16 49.47 34.89 -28.91
N ALA A 17 48.43 35.55 -29.42
CA ALA A 17 47.12 35.56 -28.80
C ALA A 17 46.47 34.18 -28.96
N PRO A 18 45.71 33.73 -27.95
CA PRO A 18 44.30 33.53 -28.27
C PRO A 18 43.39 34.09 -27.18
N THR A 19 42.47 34.92 -27.67
CA THR A 19 41.03 34.83 -27.46
C THR A 19 40.55 34.46 -26.04
N ALA A 20 39.89 35.45 -25.44
CA ALA A 20 38.99 35.32 -24.31
C ALA A 20 38.28 33.96 -24.29
N SER A 21 38.56 33.18 -23.26
CA SER A 21 37.71 32.05 -22.88
C SER A 21 36.38 32.61 -22.38
N THR A 22 35.47 32.84 -23.31
CA THR A 22 34.03 32.89 -23.03
C THR A 22 33.68 31.60 -22.30
N PRO A 23 33.08 31.65 -21.09
CA PRO A 23 32.61 30.43 -20.45
C PRO A 23 31.57 29.80 -21.38
N ALA A 24 31.84 28.57 -21.79
CA ALA A 24 30.95 27.77 -22.62
C ALA A 24 29.56 27.74 -21.98
N GLU A 25 28.57 28.35 -22.65
CA GLU A 25 27.16 28.18 -22.32
C GLU A 25 26.83 26.69 -22.45
N VAL A 26 26.70 26.02 -21.29
CA VAL A 26 26.05 24.73 -21.21
C VAL A 26 24.68 24.89 -21.84
N PRO A 27 24.29 24.07 -22.84
CA PRO A 27 22.99 24.19 -23.46
C PRO A 27 21.91 23.80 -22.44
N GLY A 28 21.41 24.78 -21.68
CA GLY A 28 20.32 24.58 -20.71
C GLY A 28 19.07 24.03 -21.39
N CYS A 29 18.32 23.17 -20.68
CA CYS A 29 17.09 22.61 -21.20
C CYS A 29 16.10 23.72 -21.61
N PRO A 30 15.21 23.46 -22.59
CA PRO A 30 14.28 24.48 -23.09
C PRO A 30 13.40 25.05 -21.97
N ALA A 31 13.02 24.24 -20.97
CA ALA A 31 12.18 24.67 -19.85
C ALA A 31 12.85 25.74 -18.97
N THR A 32 14.10 25.58 -18.54
CA THR A 32 14.78 26.59 -17.73
C THR A 32 15.06 27.88 -18.49
N ARG A 33 15.37 27.78 -19.79
CA ARG A 33 15.47 28.96 -20.66
C ARG A 33 14.14 29.72 -20.74
N ILE A 34 13.03 29.01 -20.88
CA ILE A 34 11.69 29.61 -20.87
C ILE A 34 11.38 30.25 -19.51
N ALA A 35 11.74 29.61 -18.39
CA ALA A 35 11.54 30.15 -17.05
C ALA A 35 12.32 31.46 -16.85
N GLN A 36 13.58 31.49 -17.28
CA GLN A 36 14.44 32.68 -17.23
C GLN A 36 13.91 33.79 -18.13
N GLN A 37 13.38 33.45 -19.31
CA GLN A 37 12.77 34.42 -20.20
C GLN A 37 11.50 35.02 -19.59
N ALA A 38 10.65 34.21 -18.96
CA ALA A 38 9.47 34.68 -18.22
C ALA A 38 9.86 35.65 -17.09
N ALA A 39 10.85 35.28 -16.27
CA ALA A 39 11.35 36.16 -15.21
C ALA A 39 11.84 37.52 -15.76
N ARG A 40 12.61 37.52 -16.86
CA ARG A 40 13.07 38.76 -17.52
C ARG A 40 11.93 39.65 -18.01
N GLU A 41 10.87 39.05 -18.57
CA GLU A 41 9.68 39.80 -19.00
C GLU A 41 8.91 40.38 -17.80
N ALA A 42 8.85 39.65 -16.67
CA ALA A 42 8.25 40.13 -15.43
C ALA A 42 9.00 41.34 -14.85
N THR A 43 10.35 41.28 -14.80
CA THR A 43 11.19 42.38 -14.33
C THR A 43 11.02 43.63 -15.21
N ARG A 44 10.94 43.47 -16.54
CA ARG A 44 10.68 44.58 -17.47
C ARG A 44 9.32 45.25 -17.23
N ALA A 45 8.30 44.47 -16.89
CA ALA A 45 6.98 44.99 -16.54
C ALA A 45 7.02 45.77 -15.21
N ALA A 46 7.69 45.23 -14.18
CA ALA A 46 7.87 45.91 -12.91
C ALA A 46 8.65 47.24 -13.05
N ASP A 47 9.71 47.27 -13.86
CA ASP A 47 10.46 48.50 -14.17
C ASP A 47 9.57 49.56 -14.85
N THR A 48 8.65 49.12 -15.71
CA THR A 48 7.71 50.01 -16.40
C THR A 48 6.72 50.62 -15.42
N ALA A 49 6.17 49.81 -14.50
CA ALA A 49 5.31 50.28 -13.41
C ALA A 49 6.06 51.27 -12.50
N MET A 50 7.31 50.97 -12.13
CA MET A 50 8.17 51.86 -11.33
C MET A 50 8.40 53.21 -12.02
N ARG A 51 8.72 53.22 -13.33
CA ARG A 51 8.88 54.46 -14.10
C ARG A 51 7.58 55.24 -14.26
N ALA A 52 6.42 54.57 -14.23
CA ALA A 52 5.13 55.23 -14.27
C ALA A 52 4.81 55.91 -12.93
N ALA A 53 5.06 55.23 -11.80
CA ALA A 53 4.95 55.80 -10.47
C ALA A 53 5.88 57.00 -10.27
N ALA A 54 7.16 56.87 -10.66
CA ALA A 54 8.16 57.93 -10.50
C ALA A 54 7.88 59.21 -11.31
N ARG A 55 7.08 59.13 -12.38
CA ARG A 55 6.71 60.30 -13.22
C ARG A 55 5.38 60.93 -12.81
N SER A 56 4.68 60.39 -11.82
CA SER A 56 3.38 60.89 -11.38
C SER A 56 3.53 62.07 -10.40
N THR A 57 2.77 63.15 -10.61
CA THR A 57 3.00 64.43 -9.90
C THR A 57 1.97 64.84 -8.85
N ALA A 58 0.85 64.13 -8.61
CA ALA A 58 0.09 64.27 -7.35
C ALA A 58 -1.23 63.45 -7.27
N ALA A 59 -2.00 63.33 -8.36
CA ALA A 59 -3.40 62.91 -8.23
C ALA A 59 -3.64 61.39 -8.19
N ASN A 60 -2.65 60.58 -8.61
CA ASN A 60 -2.78 59.11 -8.74
C ASN A 60 -1.64 58.33 -8.07
N SER A 61 -0.91 58.91 -7.11
CA SER A 61 0.27 58.27 -6.50
C SER A 61 -0.08 56.95 -5.81
N ALA A 62 -1.09 56.93 -4.93
CA ALA A 62 -1.45 55.72 -4.19
C ALA A 62 -1.82 54.53 -5.09
N ARG A 63 -2.55 54.76 -6.18
CA ARG A 63 -2.89 53.71 -7.15
C ARG A 63 -1.65 53.20 -7.90
N LEU A 64 -0.75 54.10 -8.28
CA LEU A 64 0.49 53.74 -8.97
C LEU A 64 1.48 53.03 -8.05
N ASP A 65 1.50 53.37 -6.76
CA ASP A 65 2.28 52.67 -5.73
C ASP A 65 1.78 51.24 -5.53
N THR A 66 0.45 51.03 -5.53
CA THR A 66 -0.13 49.68 -5.50
C THR A 66 0.25 48.88 -6.75
N ILE A 67 0.10 49.47 -7.94
CA ILE A 67 0.48 48.84 -9.21
C ILE A 67 1.98 48.48 -9.22
N MET A 68 2.84 49.38 -8.75
CA MET A 68 4.28 49.15 -8.64
C MET A 68 4.57 47.99 -7.69
N PHE A 69 3.96 47.97 -6.49
CA PHE A 69 4.17 46.92 -5.50
C PHE A 69 3.73 45.55 -6.01
N GLU A 70 2.52 45.45 -6.57
CA GLU A 70 1.96 44.21 -7.09
C GLU A 70 2.76 43.69 -8.30
N ALA A 71 3.18 44.57 -9.22
CA ALA A 71 4.02 44.18 -10.35
C ALA A 71 5.42 43.72 -9.90
N HIS A 72 6.01 44.36 -8.88
CA HIS A 72 7.29 43.95 -8.30
C HIS A 72 7.19 42.62 -7.54
N GLN A 73 6.10 42.40 -6.81
CA GLN A 73 5.83 41.13 -6.14
C GLN A 73 5.68 39.98 -7.16
N ALA A 74 4.94 40.21 -8.25
CA ALA A 74 4.81 39.23 -9.31
C ALA A 74 6.15 38.93 -10.01
N ALA A 75 7.00 39.95 -10.22
CA ALA A 75 8.34 39.76 -10.78
C ALA A 75 9.27 38.96 -9.87
N THR A 76 9.28 39.26 -8.56
CA THR A 76 10.10 38.50 -7.58
C THR A 76 9.65 37.05 -7.44
N ASP A 77 8.33 36.78 -7.49
CA ASP A 77 7.81 35.42 -7.56
C ASP A 77 8.24 34.71 -8.85
N ALA A 78 8.21 35.38 -10.01
CA ALA A 78 8.65 34.81 -11.28
C ALA A 78 10.14 34.42 -11.26
N GLU A 79 11.00 35.27 -10.71
CA GLU A 79 12.44 34.98 -10.51
C GLU A 79 12.67 33.79 -9.59
N ARG A 80 11.92 33.73 -8.47
CA ARG A 80 11.97 32.61 -7.54
C ARG A 80 11.62 31.29 -8.24
N TYR A 81 10.54 31.26 -9.02
CA TYR A 81 10.14 30.06 -9.75
C TYR A 81 11.13 29.68 -10.85
N ALA A 82 11.73 30.64 -11.54
CA ALA A 82 12.79 30.37 -12.51
C ALA A 82 14.03 29.75 -11.86
N ARG A 83 14.39 30.18 -10.65
CA ARG A 83 15.47 29.58 -9.87
C ARG A 83 15.14 28.15 -9.43
N LEU A 84 13.94 27.92 -8.91
CA LEU A 84 13.48 26.58 -8.49
C LEU A 84 13.44 25.61 -9.69
N ALA A 85 13.00 26.07 -10.86
CA ALA A 85 13.04 25.26 -12.08
C ALA A 85 14.47 24.80 -12.43
N ALA A 86 15.47 25.68 -12.26
CA ALA A 86 16.87 25.34 -12.50
C ALA A 86 17.47 24.43 -11.42
N GLU A 87 17.01 24.55 -10.18
CA GLU A 87 17.42 23.65 -9.09
C GLU A 87 16.89 22.23 -9.33
N GLU A 88 15.62 22.07 -9.69
CA GLU A 88 15.03 20.77 -10.03
C GLU A 88 15.63 20.12 -11.29
N GLU A 89 16.00 20.92 -12.29
CA GLU A 89 16.73 20.40 -13.45
C GLU A 89 18.08 19.82 -13.04
N ARG A 90 18.85 20.52 -12.20
CA ARG A 90 20.14 20.02 -11.67
C ARG A 90 19.95 18.77 -10.80
N ALA A 91 18.80 18.65 -10.13
CA ALA A 91 18.43 17.48 -9.34
C ALA A 91 17.95 16.28 -10.18
N GLY A 92 17.76 16.45 -11.49
CA GLY A 92 17.29 15.38 -12.38
C GLY A 92 15.78 15.17 -12.36
N ASN A 93 14.99 16.15 -11.92
CA ASN A 93 13.53 16.11 -11.84
C ASN A 93 12.87 17.01 -12.90
N PRO A 94 12.88 16.63 -14.20
CA PRO A 94 12.38 17.49 -15.28
C PRO A 94 10.88 17.77 -15.21
N ALA A 95 10.08 16.89 -14.60
CA ALA A 95 8.64 17.09 -14.43
C ALA A 95 8.33 18.23 -13.44
N THR A 96 8.97 18.21 -12.27
CA THR A 96 8.86 19.28 -11.27
C THR A 96 9.42 20.60 -11.81
N GLY A 97 10.54 20.55 -12.55
CA GLY A 97 11.11 21.71 -13.23
C GLY A 97 10.15 22.36 -14.24
N ARG A 98 9.37 21.57 -15.00
CA ARG A 98 8.32 22.08 -15.90
C ARG A 98 7.19 22.78 -15.14
N ASN A 99 6.77 22.24 -14.00
CA ASN A 99 5.74 22.88 -13.17
C ASN A 99 6.19 24.26 -12.67
N PHE A 100 7.43 24.38 -12.19
CA PHE A 100 8.00 25.67 -11.80
C PHE A 100 8.16 26.63 -12.99
N THR A 101 8.45 26.11 -14.17
CA THR A 101 8.49 26.92 -15.39
C THR A 101 7.10 27.51 -15.73
N ALA A 102 6.03 26.71 -15.60
CA ALA A 102 4.66 27.19 -15.80
C ALA A 102 4.26 28.27 -14.79
N LEU A 103 4.64 28.09 -13.51
CA LEU A 103 4.42 29.10 -12.46
C LEU A 103 5.18 30.40 -12.73
N ALA A 104 6.41 30.32 -13.25
CA ALA A 104 7.18 31.50 -13.64
C ALA A 104 6.50 32.30 -14.77
N ILE A 105 5.91 31.62 -15.76
CA ILE A 105 5.14 32.26 -16.83
C ILE A 105 3.88 32.93 -16.27
N ALA A 106 3.11 32.25 -15.44
CA ALA A 106 1.90 32.81 -14.85
C ALA A 106 2.20 34.12 -14.10
N ARG A 107 3.28 34.15 -13.32
CA ARG A 107 3.72 35.35 -12.60
C ARG A 107 4.24 36.46 -13.51
N ALA A 108 4.87 36.11 -14.63
CA ALA A 108 5.25 37.10 -15.63
C ALA A 108 4.03 37.75 -16.30
N VAL A 109 2.98 36.96 -16.57
CA VAL A 109 1.70 37.48 -17.09
C VAL A 109 1.02 38.38 -16.06
N ASP A 110 0.99 37.98 -14.78
CA ASP A 110 0.47 38.82 -13.68
C ASP A 110 1.20 40.18 -13.63
N ALA A 111 2.55 40.17 -13.67
CA ALA A 111 3.35 41.39 -13.66
C ALA A 111 3.04 42.32 -14.86
N GLN A 112 2.89 41.74 -16.06
CA GLN A 112 2.57 42.48 -17.29
C GLN A 112 1.16 43.09 -17.24
N ARG A 113 0.17 42.33 -16.78
CA ARG A 113 -1.22 42.80 -16.63
C ARG A 113 -1.32 43.93 -15.62
N THR A 114 -0.69 43.77 -14.45
CA THR A 114 -0.67 44.79 -13.40
C THR A 114 0.02 46.07 -13.88
N ALA A 115 1.14 45.95 -14.59
CA ALA A 115 1.87 47.09 -15.15
C ALA A 115 1.18 47.75 -16.36
N GLY A 116 0.14 47.15 -16.93
CA GLY A 116 -0.54 47.63 -18.14
C GLY A 116 0.30 47.50 -19.42
N VAL A 117 1.19 46.52 -19.48
CA VAL A 117 2.08 46.23 -20.62
C VAL A 117 1.52 45.05 -21.43
N PRO A 118 1.73 44.97 -22.77
CA PRO A 118 1.33 43.81 -23.55
C PRO A 118 1.84 42.49 -22.97
N CYS A 119 0.96 41.47 -22.89
CA CYS A 119 1.22 40.19 -22.24
C CYS A 119 2.05 39.24 -23.13
N THR A 120 3.30 39.59 -23.43
CA THR A 120 4.21 38.77 -24.26
C THR A 120 4.55 37.42 -23.62
N ALA A 121 4.44 37.31 -22.28
CA ALA A 121 4.72 36.07 -21.55
C ALA A 121 3.70 34.96 -21.84
N GLU A 122 2.50 35.28 -22.32
CA GLU A 122 1.49 34.26 -22.68
C GLU A 122 1.97 33.35 -23.83
N ALA A 123 2.76 33.89 -24.77
CA ALA A 123 3.33 33.11 -25.86
C ALA A 123 4.36 32.06 -25.39
N LEU A 124 4.94 32.26 -24.20
CA LEU A 124 5.88 31.29 -23.61
C LEU A 124 5.16 30.04 -23.11
N ALA A 125 3.87 30.13 -22.78
CA ALA A 125 3.09 28.97 -22.33
C ALA A 125 2.98 27.90 -23.43
N ALA A 126 2.76 28.33 -24.67
CA ALA A 126 2.70 27.46 -25.84
C ALA A 126 4.02 26.69 -26.11
N LEU A 127 5.17 27.21 -25.64
CA LEU A 127 6.47 26.55 -25.79
C LEU A 127 6.69 25.42 -24.77
N ILE A 128 5.93 25.40 -23.67
CA ILE A 128 6.00 24.34 -22.64
C ILE A 128 4.93 23.27 -22.88
N GLU A 129 3.79 23.68 -23.45
CA GLU A 129 2.64 22.81 -23.73
C GLU A 129 2.88 21.85 -24.92
N ARG A 130 3.91 21.01 -24.86
CA ARG A 130 3.76 19.69 -25.48
C ARG A 130 2.85 18.87 -24.57
N GLN A 131 1.55 18.89 -24.86
CA GLN A 131 0.60 17.96 -24.25
C GLN A 131 1.12 16.54 -24.49
N ARG A 132 1.32 15.77 -23.41
CA ARG A 132 1.69 14.35 -23.50
C ARG A 132 0.63 13.65 -24.33
N THR A 133 1.04 12.82 -25.27
CA THR A 133 0.09 12.09 -26.10
C THR A 133 -0.62 11.06 -25.23
N GLU A 134 -1.86 10.69 -25.57
CA GLU A 134 -2.57 9.61 -24.89
C GLU A 134 -1.73 8.32 -24.89
N ALA A 135 -0.98 8.06 -25.95
CA ALA A 135 -0.05 6.93 -26.04
C ALA A 135 1.04 6.97 -24.96
N GLU A 136 1.68 8.12 -24.73
CA GLU A 136 2.70 8.27 -23.68
C GLU A 136 2.10 8.06 -22.28
N ILE A 137 0.86 8.52 -22.04
CA ILE A 137 0.14 8.30 -20.77
C ILE A 137 -0.16 6.81 -20.57
N GLN A 138 -0.61 6.12 -21.62
CA GLN A 138 -0.92 4.69 -21.55
C GLN A 138 0.35 3.83 -21.35
N GLU A 139 1.47 4.21 -21.97
CA GLU A 139 2.75 3.54 -21.77
C GLU A 139 3.26 3.69 -20.33
N GLU A 140 3.17 4.88 -19.75
CA GLU A 140 3.54 5.12 -18.35
C GLU A 140 2.66 4.33 -17.39
N ALA A 141 1.33 4.35 -17.59
CA ALA A 141 0.39 3.56 -16.79
C ALA A 141 0.58 2.05 -16.96
N ARG A 142 1.07 1.59 -18.12
CA ARG A 142 1.45 0.19 -18.33
C ARG A 142 2.74 -0.13 -17.58
N ALA A 143 3.76 0.71 -17.69
CA ALA A 143 5.03 0.54 -16.99
C ALA A 143 4.84 0.54 -15.46
N GLU A 144 3.96 1.39 -14.93
CA GLU A 144 3.59 1.41 -13.52
C GLU A 144 2.92 0.08 -13.11
N ARG A 145 1.92 -0.38 -13.86
CA ARG A 145 1.29 -1.69 -13.61
C ARG A 145 2.27 -2.86 -13.67
N GLU A 146 3.23 -2.84 -14.59
CA GLU A 146 4.27 -3.87 -14.69
C GLU A 146 5.22 -3.85 -13.49
N ARG A 147 5.59 -2.65 -13.00
CA ARG A 147 6.39 -2.49 -11.76
C ARG A 147 5.63 -2.96 -10.54
N ASP A 148 4.37 -2.56 -10.39
CA ASP A 148 3.52 -2.96 -9.27
C ASP A 148 3.29 -4.47 -9.27
N ALA A 149 3.05 -5.06 -10.44
CA ALA A 149 2.91 -6.52 -10.58
C ALA A 149 4.20 -7.27 -10.24
N ALA A 150 5.36 -6.75 -10.64
CA ALA A 150 6.65 -7.34 -10.30
C ALA A 150 6.93 -7.25 -8.79
N TYR A 151 6.67 -6.10 -8.17
CA TYR A 151 6.77 -5.92 -6.73
C TYR A 151 5.84 -6.86 -5.97
N GLU A 152 4.57 -6.96 -6.39
CA GLU A 152 3.61 -7.87 -5.78
C GLU A 152 4.00 -9.35 -5.94
N ALA A 153 4.58 -9.74 -7.08
CA ALA A 153 5.08 -11.09 -7.29
C ALA A 153 6.25 -11.41 -6.35
N GLU A 154 7.19 -10.49 -6.16
CA GLU A 154 8.31 -10.62 -5.22
C GLU A 154 7.81 -10.72 -3.77
N GLN A 155 6.86 -9.87 -3.38
CA GLN A 155 6.28 -9.90 -2.04
C GLN A 155 5.51 -11.20 -1.78
N ARG A 156 4.77 -11.71 -2.78
CA ARG A 156 4.08 -13.00 -2.70
C ARG A 156 5.07 -14.15 -2.61
N ALA A 157 6.17 -14.13 -3.37
CA ALA A 157 7.21 -15.14 -3.28
C ALA A 157 7.87 -15.16 -1.88
N THR A 158 8.11 -13.98 -1.29
CA THR A 158 8.76 -13.85 0.02
C THR A 158 7.84 -14.27 1.17
N THR A 159 6.59 -13.79 1.16
CA THR A 159 5.67 -13.94 2.30
C THR A 159 4.71 -15.12 2.16
N GLY A 160 4.52 -15.63 0.95
CA GLY A 160 3.47 -16.59 0.63
C GLY A 160 2.05 -16.04 0.83
N MET A 161 1.87 -14.72 0.90
CA MET A 161 0.61 -14.05 1.20
C MET A 161 0.28 -12.99 0.13
N ASP A 162 -1.01 -12.74 -0.08
CA ASP A 162 -1.50 -11.59 -0.85
C ASP A 162 -1.32 -10.27 -0.07
N ALA A 163 -1.49 -9.14 -0.76
CA ALA A 163 -1.33 -7.81 -0.15
C ALA A 163 -2.24 -7.60 1.06
N ASP A 164 -3.50 -8.01 0.96
CA ASP A 164 -4.48 -7.87 2.04
C ASP A 164 -4.11 -8.67 3.29
N ASN A 165 -3.63 -9.91 3.14
CA ASN A 165 -3.22 -10.74 4.26
C ASN A 165 -1.89 -10.27 4.86
N ARG A 166 -0.99 -9.67 4.08
CA ARG A 166 0.18 -8.97 4.64
C ARG A 166 -0.23 -7.80 5.52
N VAL A 167 -1.17 -6.96 5.06
CA VAL A 167 -1.72 -5.86 5.88
C VAL A 167 -2.40 -6.41 7.14
N ARG A 168 -3.22 -7.45 7.01
CA ARG A 168 -3.86 -8.10 8.17
C ARG A 168 -2.84 -8.69 9.15
N LEU A 169 -1.72 -9.22 8.67
CA LEU A 169 -0.64 -9.73 9.52
C LEU A 169 -0.02 -8.61 10.35
N GLU A 170 0.26 -7.45 9.75
CA GLU A 170 0.79 -6.30 10.48
C GLU A 170 -0.21 -5.73 11.51
N VAL A 171 -1.50 -5.69 11.14
CA VAL A 171 -2.57 -5.34 12.08
C VAL A 171 -2.66 -6.37 13.21
N ALA A 172 -2.54 -7.67 12.93
CA ALA A 172 -2.55 -8.72 13.94
C ALA A 172 -1.34 -8.64 14.87
N LYS A 173 -0.14 -8.34 14.36
CA LYS A 173 1.07 -8.12 15.17
C LYS A 173 0.93 -6.93 16.10
N SER A 174 0.45 -5.79 15.59
CA SER A 174 0.21 -4.60 16.42
C SER A 174 -0.85 -4.84 17.49
N THR A 175 -1.93 -5.54 17.14
CA THR A 175 -2.96 -5.99 18.09
C THR A 175 -2.37 -6.90 19.16
N ALA A 176 -1.57 -7.90 18.77
CA ALA A 176 -0.94 -8.83 19.70
C ALA A 176 -0.04 -8.11 20.71
N ARG A 177 0.75 -7.13 20.25
CA ARG A 177 1.60 -6.29 21.13
C ARG A 177 0.78 -5.50 22.16
N GLN A 178 -0.42 -5.05 21.82
CA GLN A 178 -1.28 -4.27 22.71
C GLN A 178 -2.07 -5.16 23.69
N GLU A 179 -2.66 -6.25 23.19
CA GLU A 179 -3.64 -7.04 23.94
C GLU A 179 -3.01 -8.15 24.79
N VAL A 180 -2.02 -8.90 24.25
CA VAL A 180 -1.45 -10.10 24.90
C VAL A 180 -0.91 -9.82 26.30
N PRO A 181 -0.16 -8.72 26.56
CA PRO A 181 0.32 -8.41 27.90
C PRO A 181 -0.80 -8.19 28.93
N SER A 182 -1.98 -7.75 28.47
CA SER A 182 -3.11 -7.42 29.34
C SER A 182 -3.91 -8.64 29.79
N TRP A 183 -3.78 -9.79 29.10
CA TRP A 183 -4.53 -11.00 29.43
C TRP A 183 -4.03 -11.69 30.70
N GLY A 184 -2.80 -11.36 31.11
CA GLY A 184 -2.13 -11.97 32.26
C GLY A 184 -1.92 -13.46 32.04
N TRP A 185 -1.57 -13.89 30.83
CA TRP A 185 -1.27 -15.29 30.53
C TRP A 185 0.18 -15.63 30.90
N SER A 186 0.43 -16.90 31.21
CA SER A 186 1.79 -17.43 31.36
C SER A 186 2.19 -18.24 30.12
N GLN A 187 3.50 -18.43 29.91
CA GLN A 187 4.00 -19.38 28.90
C GLN A 187 3.45 -20.79 29.12
N GLY A 188 3.23 -21.20 30.37
CA GLY A 188 2.61 -22.48 30.71
C GLY A 188 1.16 -22.62 30.20
N MET A 189 0.41 -21.53 30.13
CA MET A 189 -0.94 -21.49 29.54
C MET A 189 -0.87 -21.59 28.01
N LEU A 190 0.08 -20.91 27.37
CA LEU A 190 0.32 -21.04 25.93
C LEU A 190 0.59 -22.51 25.54
N ARG A 191 1.48 -23.20 26.27
CA ARG A 191 1.78 -24.62 26.03
C ARG A 191 0.55 -25.53 26.20
N ALA A 192 -0.37 -25.19 27.11
CA ALA A 192 -1.62 -25.94 27.27
C ALA A 192 -2.58 -25.71 26.09
N MET A 193 -2.65 -24.49 25.56
CA MET A 193 -3.42 -24.16 24.35
C MET A 193 -2.84 -24.87 23.11
N GLU A 194 -1.52 -24.87 22.94
CA GLU A 194 -0.85 -25.63 21.86
C GLU A 194 -1.14 -27.13 21.94
N ALA A 195 -1.13 -27.70 23.16
CA ALA A 195 -1.49 -29.10 23.37
C ALA A 195 -2.96 -29.40 23.02
N ALA A 196 -3.87 -28.45 23.28
CA ALA A 196 -5.27 -28.56 22.89
C ALA A 196 -5.44 -28.44 21.36
N GLN A 197 -4.73 -27.52 20.70
CA GLN A 197 -4.71 -27.40 19.24
C GLN A 197 -4.22 -28.68 18.57
N ALA A 198 -3.18 -29.31 19.12
CA ALA A 198 -2.66 -30.58 18.65
C ALA A 198 -3.54 -31.80 19.01
N ARG A 199 -4.72 -31.59 19.61
CA ARG A 199 -5.64 -32.65 20.09
C ARG A 199 -4.98 -33.64 21.05
N LYS A 200 -4.05 -33.18 21.89
CA LYS A 200 -3.33 -33.99 22.88
C LYS A 200 -3.82 -33.81 24.30
N LEU A 201 -4.66 -32.80 24.56
CA LEU A 201 -5.11 -32.46 25.91
C LEU A 201 -6.42 -33.19 26.24
N TYR A 202 -6.45 -33.88 27.39
CA TYR A 202 -7.62 -34.65 27.81
C TYR A 202 -7.77 -34.69 29.34
N ARG A 203 -8.96 -35.08 29.80
CA ARG A 203 -9.31 -35.19 31.21
C ARG A 203 -9.23 -36.65 31.68
N ARG A 204 -8.57 -36.87 32.81
CA ARG A 204 -8.50 -38.15 33.52
C ARG A 204 -8.45 -37.92 35.02
N ASP A 205 -9.26 -38.65 35.78
CA ASP A 205 -9.29 -38.63 37.24
C ASP A 205 -9.44 -37.21 37.83
N GLY A 206 -10.22 -36.34 37.15
CA GLY A 206 -10.43 -34.94 37.55
C GLY A 206 -9.29 -33.98 37.22
N TYR A 207 -8.23 -34.45 36.55
CA TYR A 207 -7.06 -33.67 36.14
C TYR A 207 -6.94 -33.58 34.61
N ALA A 208 -6.19 -32.59 34.14
CA ALA A 208 -5.82 -32.46 32.74
C ALA A 208 -4.49 -33.18 32.48
N TRP A 209 -4.43 -33.92 31.39
CA TRP A 209 -3.30 -34.70 30.93
C TRP A 209 -2.99 -34.35 29.48
N GLN A 210 -1.70 -34.32 29.15
CA GLN A 210 -1.22 -34.16 27.79
C GLN A 210 -0.67 -35.50 27.31
N SER A 211 -1.33 -36.06 26.31
CA SER A 211 -0.89 -37.25 25.58
C SER A 211 0.36 -36.97 24.75
N ARG A 212 1.10 -38.02 24.41
CA ARG A 212 2.24 -37.96 23.47
C ARG A 212 1.73 -37.78 22.04
N ASP A 213 0.67 -38.49 21.69
CA ASP A 213 0.16 -38.60 20.32
C ASP A 213 -1.20 -37.89 20.18
N PRO A 214 -1.45 -37.19 19.05
CA PRO A 214 -2.73 -36.55 18.77
C PRO A 214 -3.88 -37.56 18.81
N GLY A 215 -5.01 -37.19 19.44
CA GLY A 215 -6.23 -38.00 19.47
C GLY A 215 -6.18 -39.23 20.38
N GLN A 216 -5.03 -39.54 20.99
CA GLN A 216 -4.94 -40.58 22.00
C GLN A 216 -5.19 -40.01 23.40
N PHE A 217 -6.08 -40.64 24.17
CA PHE A 217 -6.48 -40.19 25.51
C PHE A 217 -5.95 -41.12 26.62
N THR A 218 -4.72 -41.58 26.45
CA THR A 218 -4.02 -42.50 27.35
C THR A 218 -2.57 -42.04 27.58
N GLY A 219 -2.06 -42.26 28.80
CA GLY A 219 -0.68 -41.95 29.17
C GLY A 219 -0.30 -40.45 29.15
N GLY A 220 0.99 -40.18 29.04
CA GLY A 220 1.52 -38.82 28.93
C GLY A 220 1.78 -38.12 30.26
N ARG A 221 1.81 -36.78 30.24
CA ARG A 221 2.19 -35.95 31.39
C ARG A 221 1.00 -35.19 31.97
N ARG A 222 0.99 -35.03 33.29
CA ARG A 222 -0.04 -34.22 33.96
C ARG A 222 0.20 -32.73 33.70
N VAL A 223 -0.86 -32.00 33.38
CA VAL A 223 -0.86 -30.55 33.23
C VAL A 223 -1.43 -29.92 34.49
N ALA A 224 -0.90 -28.76 34.89
CA ALA A 224 -1.39 -28.03 36.04
C ALA A 224 -2.88 -27.73 35.90
N ARG A 225 -3.68 -28.27 36.84
CA ARG A 225 -5.15 -28.20 36.83
C ARG A 225 -5.65 -26.76 36.75
N GLU A 226 -5.02 -25.86 37.50
CA GLU A 226 -5.42 -24.46 37.57
C GLU A 226 -5.32 -23.75 36.22
N ARG A 227 -4.29 -24.03 35.41
CA ARG A 227 -4.13 -23.46 34.07
C ARG A 227 -5.31 -23.79 33.18
N VAL A 228 -5.64 -25.08 33.11
CA VAL A 228 -6.71 -25.59 32.24
C VAL A 228 -8.09 -25.12 32.72
N LEU A 229 -8.32 -25.09 34.04
CA LEU A 229 -9.57 -24.55 34.58
C LEU A 229 -9.72 -23.05 34.33
N MET A 230 -8.66 -22.26 34.48
CA MET A 230 -8.70 -20.83 34.18
C MET A 230 -9.03 -20.59 32.71
N LEU A 231 -8.34 -21.28 31.79
CA LEU A 231 -8.58 -21.19 30.35
C LEU A 231 -10.00 -21.64 29.96
N ALA A 232 -10.49 -22.73 30.55
CA ALA A 232 -11.85 -23.21 30.31
C ALA A 232 -12.91 -22.24 30.89
N SER A 233 -12.69 -21.69 32.08
CA SER A 233 -13.61 -20.75 32.72
C SER A 233 -13.74 -19.43 31.97
N ALA A 234 -12.68 -19.01 31.27
CA ALA A 234 -12.71 -17.84 30.41
C ALA A 234 -13.18 -18.14 28.98
N GLY A 235 -13.48 -19.40 28.66
CA GLY A 235 -14.04 -19.83 27.38
C GLY A 235 -13.03 -20.09 26.27
N PHE A 236 -11.73 -20.14 26.55
CA PHE A 236 -10.69 -20.46 25.55
C PHE A 236 -10.63 -21.97 25.25
N LEU A 237 -10.97 -22.79 26.23
CA LEU A 237 -11.05 -24.24 26.11
C LEU A 237 -12.46 -24.72 26.41
N ALA A 238 -12.92 -25.73 25.67
CA ALA A 238 -14.10 -26.51 25.98
C ALA A 238 -13.67 -27.84 26.59
N VAL A 239 -14.30 -28.21 27.71
CA VAL A 239 -14.07 -29.50 28.37
C VAL A 239 -15.22 -30.42 28.00
N GLY A 240 -14.88 -31.58 27.40
CA GLY A 240 -15.83 -32.63 27.05
C GLY A 240 -16.72 -33.05 28.23
N ARG A 241 -17.99 -33.38 27.92
CA ARG A 241 -18.97 -33.84 28.91
C ARG A 241 -19.15 -35.36 28.81
N GLY A 242 -19.50 -35.99 29.94
CA GLY A 242 -19.78 -37.43 29.98
C GLY A 242 -18.56 -38.30 29.64
N ALA A 243 -18.74 -39.17 28.64
CA ALA A 243 -17.70 -40.09 28.17
C ALA A 243 -16.60 -39.41 27.35
N ASP A 244 -16.85 -38.20 26.82
CA ASP A 244 -15.82 -37.44 26.10
C ASP A 244 -14.77 -36.90 27.07
N ARG A 245 -13.54 -37.37 26.87
CA ARG A 245 -12.38 -37.00 27.67
C ARG A 245 -11.60 -35.86 27.03
N ALA A 246 -11.91 -35.46 25.80
CA ALA A 246 -11.14 -34.44 25.10
C ALA A 246 -11.31 -33.05 25.73
N ILE A 247 -10.22 -32.28 25.73
CA ILE A 247 -10.26 -30.85 26.02
C ILE A 247 -9.89 -30.14 24.71
N THR A 248 -10.89 -29.52 24.10
CA THR A 248 -10.77 -28.92 22.76
C THR A 248 -10.67 -27.40 22.86
N MET A 249 -10.08 -26.80 21.85
CA MET A 249 -9.96 -25.35 21.73
C MET A 249 -11.27 -24.76 21.16
N THR A 250 -11.67 -23.60 21.66
CA THR A 250 -12.82 -22.86 21.10
C THR A 250 -12.35 -21.90 20.00
N PRO A 251 -13.26 -21.35 19.16
CA PRO A 251 -12.88 -20.32 18.17
C PRO A 251 -12.22 -19.08 18.80
N MET A 252 -12.63 -18.72 20.02
CA MET A 252 -11.97 -17.67 20.80
C MET A 252 -10.56 -18.09 21.24
N GLY A 253 -10.41 -19.36 21.65
CA GLY A 253 -9.11 -19.97 21.96
C GLY A 253 -8.15 -19.96 20.77
N GLU A 254 -8.64 -20.27 19.57
CA GLU A 254 -7.86 -20.23 18.32
C GLU A 254 -7.30 -18.83 18.05
N THR A 255 -8.16 -17.82 18.16
CA THR A 255 -7.76 -16.41 17.97
C THR A 255 -6.74 -15.97 19.02
N ALA A 256 -6.98 -16.31 20.29
CA ALA A 256 -6.07 -15.97 21.38
C ALA A 256 -4.72 -16.66 21.24
N LEU A 257 -4.71 -17.94 20.85
CA LEU A 257 -3.48 -18.71 20.61
C LEU A 257 -2.67 -18.10 19.46
N TYR A 258 -3.33 -17.76 18.36
CA TYR A 258 -2.68 -17.12 17.21
C TYR A 258 -1.98 -15.81 17.60
N LEU A 259 -2.67 -14.93 18.33
CA LEU A 259 -2.10 -13.65 18.79
C LEU A 259 -0.97 -13.86 19.81
N ALA A 260 -1.12 -14.83 20.72
CA ALA A 260 -0.08 -15.15 21.69
C ALA A 260 1.19 -15.72 21.01
N GLN A 261 1.06 -16.44 19.90
CA GLN A 261 2.19 -16.93 19.09
C GLN A 261 2.88 -15.80 18.32
N LEU A 262 2.15 -14.76 17.90
CA LEU A 262 2.75 -13.58 17.27
C LEU A 262 3.56 -12.72 18.24
N HIS A 263 3.22 -12.72 19.53
CA HIS A 263 3.92 -11.95 20.56
C HIS A 263 4.14 -12.76 21.85
N PRO A 264 5.04 -13.77 21.82
CA PRO A 264 5.30 -14.62 22.97
C PRO A 264 5.95 -13.86 24.12
N ASP A 265 6.70 -12.79 23.83
CA ASP A 265 7.36 -11.93 24.83
C ASP A 265 6.35 -11.15 25.70
N GLY A 266 5.11 -10.98 25.21
CA GLY A 266 4.02 -10.38 25.97
C GLY A 266 3.47 -11.31 27.06
N LEU A 267 3.85 -12.59 27.07
CA LEU A 267 3.43 -13.56 28.07
C LEU A 267 4.36 -13.55 29.27
N HIS A 268 3.79 -13.75 30.46
CA HIS A 268 4.60 -13.88 31.66
C HIS A 268 5.37 -15.22 31.67
N PRO A 269 6.61 -15.25 32.18
CA PRO A 269 7.43 -16.46 32.17
C PRO A 269 6.79 -17.59 32.98
N ASP A 270 6.20 -17.26 34.12
CA ASP A 270 5.67 -18.22 35.09
C ASP A 270 4.22 -17.91 35.49
N ASP A 271 3.51 -18.91 36.02
CA ASP A 271 2.15 -18.72 36.53
C ASP A 271 2.10 -17.75 37.71
N ARG A 272 3.16 -17.72 38.53
CA ARG A 272 3.27 -16.84 39.70
C ARG A 272 3.31 -15.37 39.27
N THR A 273 4.15 -15.04 38.29
CA THR A 273 4.29 -13.67 37.77
C THR A 273 3.01 -13.25 37.05
N ALA A 274 2.40 -14.16 36.28
CA ALA A 274 1.09 -13.95 35.68
C ALA A 274 0.00 -13.65 36.72
N HIS A 275 -0.05 -14.40 37.82
CA HIS A 275 -1.02 -14.16 38.90
C HIS A 275 -0.78 -12.82 39.61
N GLN A 276 0.47 -12.45 39.85
CA GLN A 276 0.82 -11.15 40.44
C GLN A 276 0.43 -9.98 39.54
N ALA A 277 0.64 -10.09 38.22
CA ALA A 277 0.19 -9.09 37.25
C ALA A 277 -1.33 -8.92 37.26
N ARG A 278 -2.10 -10.03 37.33
CA ARG A 278 -3.56 -9.99 37.47
C ARG A 278 -4.00 -9.34 38.79
N LEU A 279 -3.32 -9.63 39.89
CA LEU A 279 -3.57 -8.96 41.18
C LEU A 279 -3.31 -7.46 41.09
N ALA A 280 -2.23 -7.02 40.42
CA ALA A 280 -1.91 -5.62 40.23
C ALA A 280 -2.97 -4.92 39.37
N ALA A 281 -3.36 -5.51 38.24
CA ALA A 281 -4.40 -4.98 37.35
C ALA A 281 -5.79 -4.88 38.03
N GLY A 282 -6.09 -5.76 38.98
CA GLY A 282 -7.34 -5.77 39.74
C GLY A 282 -7.46 -4.68 40.81
N ARG A 283 -6.33 -4.06 41.23
CA ARG A 283 -6.31 -3.01 42.27
C ARG A 283 -6.93 -1.73 41.70
N ARG A 284 -8.16 -1.45 42.12
CA ARG A 284 -8.85 -0.18 41.88
C ARG A 284 -9.39 0.37 43.19
N ARG A 285 -9.51 1.70 43.29
CA ARG A 285 -10.10 2.36 44.47
C ARG A 285 -11.53 1.83 44.68
N GLY A 286 -11.83 1.37 45.89
CA GLY A 286 -13.16 0.87 46.26
C GLY A 286 -13.41 -0.64 46.12
N ARG A 287 -12.43 -1.46 45.68
CA ARG A 287 -12.57 -2.93 45.70
C ARG A 287 -11.99 -3.55 46.96
N SER A 288 -12.69 -4.54 47.51
CA SER A 288 -12.18 -5.31 48.65
C SER A 288 -10.98 -6.19 48.23
N ARG A 289 -10.11 -6.51 49.19
CA ARG A 289 -8.93 -7.36 48.92
C ARG A 289 -9.34 -8.74 48.39
N ASP A 290 -10.46 -9.28 48.86
CA ASP A 290 -10.93 -10.60 48.46
C ASP A 290 -11.59 -10.59 47.07
N GLU A 291 -12.26 -9.51 46.67
CA GLU A 291 -12.67 -9.30 45.28
C GLU A 291 -11.48 -9.25 44.32
N VAL A 292 -10.39 -8.56 44.70
CA VAL A 292 -9.18 -8.50 43.89
C VAL A 292 -8.55 -9.89 43.73
N LYS A 293 -8.49 -10.68 44.81
CA LYS A 293 -8.02 -12.07 44.74
C LYS A 293 -8.93 -12.94 43.86
N ALA A 294 -10.25 -12.80 44.01
CA ALA A 294 -11.23 -13.55 43.23
C ALA A 294 -11.14 -13.21 41.74
N ALA A 295 -10.97 -11.92 41.40
CA ALA A 295 -10.75 -11.46 40.03
C ALA A 295 -9.44 -12.01 39.47
N ALA A 296 -8.34 -12.02 40.24
CA ALA A 296 -7.04 -12.53 39.78
C ALA A 296 -6.99 -14.05 39.54
N ARG A 297 -7.98 -14.80 40.03
CA ARG A 297 -8.18 -16.23 39.74
C ARG A 297 -8.95 -16.47 38.44
N ARG A 298 -9.51 -15.44 37.82
CA ARG A 298 -10.23 -15.51 36.56
C ARG A 298 -9.42 -14.84 35.46
N LEU A 299 -9.45 -15.41 34.26
CA LEU A 299 -8.91 -14.75 33.08
C LEU A 299 -9.98 -13.87 32.45
N ARG A 300 -9.56 -12.76 31.86
CA ARG A 300 -10.44 -11.91 31.07
C ARG A 300 -10.76 -12.61 29.75
N PRO A 301 -12.03 -12.82 29.37
CA PRO A 301 -12.37 -13.30 28.04
C PRO A 301 -12.04 -12.22 27.00
N LEU A 302 -11.81 -12.63 25.75
CA LEU A 302 -11.64 -11.66 24.66
C LEU A 302 -12.95 -10.90 24.42
N ASP A 303 -12.82 -9.66 23.95
CA ASP A 303 -13.97 -8.85 23.57
C ASP A 303 -14.70 -9.51 22.39
N ARG A 304 -16.02 -9.62 22.51
CA ARG A 304 -16.88 -10.21 21.47
C ARG A 304 -16.85 -9.38 20.19
N HIS A 305 -16.71 -8.06 20.30
CA HIS A 305 -16.60 -7.19 19.13
C HIS A 305 -15.30 -7.45 18.39
N PHE A 306 -14.20 -7.55 19.13
CA PHE A 306 -12.89 -7.91 18.60
C PHE A 306 -12.94 -9.26 17.86
N LEU A 307 -13.53 -10.29 18.46
CA LEU A 307 -13.65 -11.62 17.85
C LEU A 307 -14.47 -11.62 16.55
N ARG A 308 -15.48 -10.74 16.43
CA ARG A 308 -16.29 -10.64 15.21
C ARG A 308 -15.54 -9.91 14.09
N SER A 309 -14.74 -8.91 14.43
CA SER A 309 -13.98 -8.13 13.44
C SER A 309 -12.67 -8.80 13.02
N PHE A 310 -12.07 -9.59 13.91
CA PHE A 310 -10.76 -10.17 13.68
C PHE A 310 -10.81 -11.26 12.59
N LYS A 311 -10.06 -11.04 11.52
CA LYS A 311 -9.83 -12.04 10.47
C LYS A 311 -8.36 -12.44 10.49
N ARG A 312 -8.10 -13.71 10.80
CA ARG A 312 -6.74 -14.26 10.77
C ARG A 312 -6.17 -14.13 9.35
N PRO A 313 -4.93 -13.63 9.17
CA PRO A 313 -4.27 -13.65 7.88
C PRO A 313 -3.96 -15.11 7.48
N VAL A 314 -4.21 -15.43 6.22
CA VAL A 314 -4.07 -16.78 5.66
C VAL A 314 -3.05 -16.75 4.54
N THR A 315 -2.20 -17.77 4.47
CA THR A 315 -1.25 -17.93 3.36
C THR A 315 -1.93 -18.42 2.09
N LEU A 316 -1.36 -18.15 0.93
CA LEU A 316 -1.86 -18.66 -0.35
C LEU A 316 -1.93 -20.20 -0.38
N ALA A 317 -0.98 -20.87 0.28
CA ALA A 317 -0.99 -22.32 0.42
C ALA A 317 -2.20 -22.82 1.24
N GLU A 318 -2.48 -22.18 2.38
CA GLU A 318 -3.67 -22.49 3.19
C GLU A 318 -4.97 -22.17 2.44
N GLN A 319 -5.02 -21.07 1.67
CA GLN A 319 -6.16 -20.72 0.83
C GLN A 319 -6.40 -21.78 -0.25
N ASN A 320 -5.35 -22.21 -0.95
CA ASN A 320 -5.44 -23.24 -1.99
C ASN A 320 -5.84 -24.60 -1.41
N ALA A 321 -5.29 -24.98 -0.25
CA ALA A 321 -5.69 -26.21 0.43
C ALA A 321 -7.16 -26.18 0.84
N ARG A 322 -7.65 -25.02 1.30
CA ARG A 322 -9.06 -24.85 1.64
C ARG A 322 -9.96 -24.89 0.40
N ALA A 323 -9.56 -24.22 -0.67
CA ALA A 323 -10.29 -24.26 -1.95
C ALA A 323 -10.34 -25.68 -2.53
N ALA A 324 -9.27 -26.47 -2.38
CA ALA A 324 -9.24 -27.87 -2.79
C ALA A 324 -10.22 -28.73 -1.98
N LEU A 325 -10.23 -28.59 -0.65
CA LEU A 325 -11.18 -29.30 0.22
C LEU A 325 -12.64 -28.89 -0.04
N GLU A 326 -12.89 -27.61 -0.29
CA GLU A 326 -14.23 -27.10 -0.63
C GLU A 326 -14.67 -27.62 -2.01
N ALA A 327 -13.76 -27.69 -2.99
CA ALA A 327 -14.03 -28.29 -4.28
C ALA A 327 -14.35 -29.78 -4.16
N GLU A 328 -13.58 -30.55 -3.38
CA GLU A 328 -13.85 -31.98 -3.11
C GLU A 328 -15.22 -32.19 -2.47
N GLN A 329 -15.56 -31.39 -1.45
CA GLN A 329 -16.87 -31.47 -0.78
C GLN A 329 -18.02 -31.09 -1.70
N THR A 330 -17.83 -30.11 -2.60
CA THR A 330 -18.84 -29.70 -3.57
C THR A 330 -19.04 -30.78 -4.64
N TRP A 331 -17.95 -31.42 -5.09
CA TRP A 331 -18.01 -32.58 -6.00
C TRP A 331 -18.75 -33.77 -5.37
N GLU A 332 -18.53 -34.02 -4.08
CA GLU A 332 -19.26 -35.05 -3.32
C GLU A 332 -20.74 -34.69 -3.12
N SER A 333 -21.08 -33.41 -2.91
CA SER A 333 -22.46 -32.95 -2.74
C SER A 333 -23.27 -32.92 -4.04
N ASP A 334 -22.62 -32.64 -5.17
CA ASP A 334 -23.25 -32.57 -6.50
C ASP A 334 -23.41 -33.95 -7.16
N GLY A 335 -23.13 -35.03 -6.42
CA GLY A 335 -23.48 -36.39 -6.82
C GLY A 335 -22.60 -36.97 -7.93
N GLY A 336 -21.36 -36.49 -8.08
CA GLY A 336 -20.34 -37.13 -8.92
C GLY A 336 -20.86 -37.59 -10.29
N ALA A 337 -21.57 -36.72 -11.02
CA ALA A 337 -22.06 -37.07 -12.34
C ALA A 337 -20.88 -37.16 -13.31
N ILE A 338 -20.35 -38.37 -13.49
CA ILE A 338 -19.63 -38.72 -14.70
C ILE A 338 -20.63 -38.50 -15.83
N CYS A 339 -20.41 -37.49 -16.67
CA CYS A 339 -21.05 -37.40 -17.96
C CYS A 339 -20.69 -38.67 -18.73
N GLU A 340 -21.52 -39.72 -18.63
CA GLU A 340 -21.41 -40.87 -19.52
C GLU A 340 -21.46 -40.30 -20.95
N PRO A 341 -20.44 -40.54 -21.79
CA PRO A 341 -20.54 -40.15 -23.19
C PRO A 341 -21.76 -40.87 -23.75
N ARG A 342 -22.77 -40.09 -24.14
CA ARG A 342 -24.01 -40.54 -24.76
C ARG A 342 -23.66 -41.60 -25.80
N ARG A 343 -23.91 -42.88 -25.47
CA ARG A 343 -23.68 -43.99 -26.40
C ARG A 343 -24.42 -43.66 -27.70
N PRO A 344 -23.77 -43.69 -28.87
CA PRO A 344 -24.46 -43.48 -30.13
C PRO A 344 -25.55 -44.54 -30.24
N GLN A 345 -26.81 -44.08 -30.36
CA GLN A 345 -27.93 -44.97 -30.64
C GLN A 345 -27.64 -45.76 -31.91
N PRO A 346 -27.82 -47.09 -31.93
CA PRO A 346 -27.66 -47.85 -33.15
C PRO A 346 -28.69 -47.37 -34.18
N PRO A 347 -28.28 -47.14 -35.44
CA PRO A 347 -29.17 -46.62 -36.47
C PRO A 347 -30.31 -47.61 -36.74
N ASN A 348 -31.53 -47.09 -36.61
CA ASN A 348 -32.77 -47.81 -36.85
C ASN A 348 -32.80 -48.28 -38.30
N ARG A 349 -32.70 -49.60 -38.50
CA ARG A 349 -32.62 -50.26 -39.79
C ARG A 349 -34.04 -50.52 -40.27
N ALA A 350 -34.64 -49.57 -41.00
CA ALA A 350 -35.84 -49.86 -41.76
C ALA A 350 -36.00 -48.94 -42.98
N VAL A 351 -36.06 -49.60 -44.13
CA VAL A 351 -36.67 -49.18 -45.40
C VAL A 351 -35.82 -48.31 -46.34
N SER A 352 -34.90 -49.00 -47.01
CA SER A 352 -34.64 -48.76 -48.43
C SER A 352 -35.94 -48.89 -49.23
N ARG A 353 -36.30 -47.88 -50.02
CA ARG A 353 -36.75 -48.08 -51.41
C ARG A 353 -36.86 -46.75 -52.16
N GLN A 354 -36.34 -46.82 -53.40
CA GLN A 354 -36.65 -45.99 -54.56
C GLN A 354 -35.92 -44.66 -54.68
N LEU A 355 -34.64 -44.80 -55.07
CA LEU A 355 -34.09 -44.03 -56.18
C LEU A 355 -34.99 -44.22 -57.42
N SER A 356 -35.65 -43.15 -57.85
CA SER A 356 -36.01 -42.99 -59.25
C SER A 356 -36.36 -41.53 -59.53
N PHE A 357 -35.72 -41.02 -60.56
CA PHE A 357 -36.18 -39.96 -61.46
C PHE A 357 -35.78 -38.50 -61.19
N SER A 358 -34.98 -38.03 -62.15
CA SER A 358 -35.06 -36.74 -62.85
C SER A 358 -34.09 -35.63 -62.46
N LEU A 359 -32.98 -35.67 -63.21
CA LEU A 359 -32.31 -34.52 -63.81
C LEU A 359 -33.26 -33.44 -64.36
N ARG A 360 -32.72 -32.21 -64.39
CA ARG A 360 -33.11 -30.98 -65.13
C ARG A 360 -34.08 -30.03 -64.41
N HIS A 361 -33.54 -28.94 -63.87
CA HIS A 361 -33.57 -27.61 -64.52
C HIS A 361 -33.00 -26.54 -63.56
N GLN A 362 -31.95 -25.85 -63.99
CA GLN A 362 -31.77 -24.40 -63.74
C GLN A 362 -32.62 -23.63 -64.77
N PRO A 363 -32.84 -22.29 -64.71
CA PRO A 363 -32.45 -21.27 -63.70
C PRO A 363 -33.59 -20.24 -63.39
N SER A 364 -33.22 -19.21 -62.61
CA SER A 364 -33.46 -17.77 -62.91
C SER A 364 -34.52 -16.98 -62.12
N ALA A 365 -34.00 -15.89 -61.54
CA ALA A 365 -34.47 -14.50 -61.56
C ALA A 365 -35.70 -14.02 -60.76
N ASP A 366 -35.49 -12.79 -60.26
CA ASP A 366 -36.42 -11.71 -59.94
C ASP A 366 -37.26 -11.73 -58.65
N ALA A 367 -36.77 -10.95 -57.68
CA ALA A 367 -37.38 -9.78 -57.00
C ALA A 367 -38.90 -9.49 -57.12
N PRO A 368 -39.51 -8.55 -56.34
CA PRO A 368 -39.14 -7.87 -55.08
C PRO A 368 -40.28 -7.87 -54.00
N ARG A 369 -40.04 -7.11 -52.92
CA ARG A 369 -40.93 -6.72 -51.79
C ARG A 369 -42.29 -6.11 -52.21
N PRO A 370 -43.32 -5.98 -51.32
CA PRO A 370 -43.45 -4.90 -50.31
C PRO A 370 -43.93 -5.42 -48.92
N GLU A 371 -43.61 -4.78 -47.78
CA GLU A 371 -44.38 -3.71 -47.07
C GLU A 371 -45.90 -4.00 -47.02
N THR A 372 -46.67 -3.93 -45.94
CA THR A 372 -46.69 -3.30 -44.60
C THR A 372 -47.92 -3.97 -43.89
N PRO A 373 -48.49 -3.55 -42.72
CA PRO A 373 -48.27 -2.39 -41.85
C PRO A 373 -47.53 -2.63 -40.54
#